data_AF-A0A7G6E056-F1
#
_entry.id   AF-A0A7G6E056-F1
#
_cell.length_a   1.000
_cell.length_b   1.000
_cell.length_c   1.000
_cell.angle_alpha   90.00
_cell.angle_beta   90.00
_cell.angle_gamma   90.00
#
_symmetry.space_group_name_H-M   'P 1'
#
loop_
_entity.id
_entity.type
_entity.pdbx_description
1 polymer ?
#
loop_
_entity_poly.entity_id
_entity_poly.type
_entity_poly.pdbx_seq_one_letter_code
_entity_poly.pdbx_strand_id
1 'polypeptide(L)' 'MMVMKEKEAIASLKNIIEYWTYRPTEVEAAKAAIKALEKQIPQKVLELHGDGGFCPVCHMHNLDVFKYCTRCGQKLEWE' A
#
# COMPACT_ATOMS: atom_id res chain seq x y z
N MET A 1 -25.54 1.43 8.20
CA MET A 1 -24.36 0.55 8.11
C MET A 1 -23.14 1.40 8.45
N MET A 2 -22.24 0.93 9.31
CA MET A 2 -20.96 1.62 9.51
C MET A 2 -20.13 1.44 8.23
N VAL A 3 -19.75 2.54 7.58
CA VAL A 3 -18.82 2.53 6.45
C VAL A 3 -17.42 2.72 7.02
N MET A 4 -16.60 1.69 6.93
CA MET A 4 -15.21 1.70 7.39
C MET A 4 -14.31 2.20 6.26
N LYS A 5 -13.36 3.11 6.55
CA LYS A 5 -12.38 3.55 5.55
C LYS A 5 -11.34 2.45 5.31
N GLU A 6 -10.71 2.42 4.15
CA GLU A 6 -9.75 1.37 3.77
C GLU A 6 -8.59 1.27 4.76
N LYS A 7 -8.08 2.41 5.25
CA LYS A 7 -7.03 2.47 6.28
C LYS A 7 -7.46 1.81 7.60
N GLU A 8 -8.71 2.03 8.01
CA GLU A 8 -9.27 1.47 9.25
C GLU A 8 -9.47 -0.05 9.09
N ALA A 9 -9.92 -0.50 7.92
CA ALA A 9 -10.07 -1.92 7.61
C ALA A 9 -8.73 -2.66 7.61
N ILE A 10 -7.70 -2.09 6.98
CA ILE A 10 -6.34 -2.67 6.97
C ILE A 10 -5.77 -2.71 8.39
N ALA A 11 -5.97 -1.68 9.21
CA ALA A 11 -5.55 -1.66 10.61
C ALA A 11 -6.27 -2.75 11.43
N SER A 12 -7.58 -2.93 11.24
CA SER A 12 -8.34 -3.99 11.89
C SER A 12 -7.83 -5.38 11.49
N LEU A 13 -7.55 -5.60 10.20
CA LEU A 13 -6.95 -6.86 9.71
C LEU A 13 -5.60 -7.15 10.37
N LYS A 14 -4.73 -6.14 10.52
CA LYS A 14 -3.45 -6.30 11.22
C LYS A 14 -3.61 -6.77 12.67
N ASN A 15 -4.57 -6.20 13.39
CA ASN A 15 -4.85 -6.60 14.77
C ASN A 15 -5.38 -8.05 14.83
N ILE A 16 -6.22 -8.45 13.89
CA ILE A 16 -6.75 -9.82 13.82
C ILE A 16 -5.62 -10.83 13.60
N ILE A 17 -4.69 -10.55 12.68
CA ILE A 17 -3.60 -11.50 12.38
C ILE A 17 -2.64 -11.69 13.55
N GLU A 18 -2.49 -10.71 14.45
CA GLU A 18 -1.62 -10.79 15.63
C GLU A 18 -2.07 -11.90 16.60
N TYR A 19 -3.39 -12.08 16.73
CA TYR A 19 -3.99 -13.08 17.61
C TYR A 19 -4.41 -14.34 16.86
N TRP A 20 -4.08 -14.46 15.58
CA TRP A 20 -4.47 -15.60 14.76
C TRP A 20 -3.60 -16.82 15.08
N THR A 21 -4.13 -17.73 15.90
CA THR A 21 -3.41 -18.91 16.42
C THR A 21 -3.35 -20.10 15.45
N TYR A 22 -3.59 -19.88 14.15
CA TYR A 22 -3.71 -20.96 13.17
C TYR A 22 -2.36 -21.31 12.52
N ARG A 23 -2.38 -21.94 11.34
CA ARG A 23 -1.17 -22.42 10.65
C ARG A 23 -0.24 -21.24 10.31
N PRO A 24 1.08 -21.35 10.56
CA PRO A 24 2.03 -20.29 10.21
C PRO A 24 1.97 -19.87 8.75
N THR A 25 1.70 -20.81 7.83
CA THR A 25 1.57 -20.52 6.39
C THR A 25 0.38 -19.61 6.07
N GLU A 26 -0.72 -19.73 6.80
CA GLU A 26 -1.90 -18.87 6.62
C GLU A 26 -1.64 -17.47 7.18
N VAL A 27 -0.92 -17.38 8.30
CA VAL A 27 -0.46 -16.09 8.85
C VAL A 27 0.45 -15.36 7.86
N GLU A 28 1.41 -16.06 7.26
CA GLU A 28 2.29 -15.46 6.24
C GLU A 28 1.53 -15.07 4.96
N ALA A 29 0.56 -15.89 4.52
CA ALA A 29 -0.31 -15.53 3.40
C ALA A 29 -1.14 -14.27 3.70
N ALA A 30 -1.69 -14.16 4.90
CA ALA A 30 -2.45 -12.99 5.34
C ALA A 30 -1.58 -11.73 5.42
N LYS A 31 -0.35 -11.84 5.96
CA LYS A 31 0.63 -10.74 5.96
C LYS A 31 0.97 -10.28 4.55
N ALA A 32 1.17 -11.21 3.62
CA ALA A 32 1.44 -10.88 2.21
C ALA A 32 0.25 -10.15 1.55
N ALA A 33 -0.97 -10.60 1.81
CA ALA A 33 -2.19 -9.94 1.33
C ALA A 33 -2.35 -8.53 1.93
N ILE A 34 -2.16 -8.37 3.24
CA ILE A 34 -2.21 -7.06 3.91
C ILE A 34 -1.18 -6.10 3.29
N LYS A 35 0.05 -6.55 3.04
CA LYS A 35 1.08 -5.74 2.38
C LYS A 35 0.68 -5.28 0.97
N ALA A 36 -0.07 -6.10 0.23
CA ALA A 36 -0.61 -5.71 -1.07
C ALA A 36 -1.76 -4.68 -0.94
N LEU A 37 -2.61 -4.81 0.08
CA LEU A 37 -3.68 -3.87 0.39
C LEU A 37 -3.12 -2.51 0.84
N GLU A 38 -2.05 -2.48 1.63
CA GLU A 38 -1.37 -1.24 2.03
C GLU A 38 -0.92 -0.41 0.84
N LYS A 39 -0.47 -1.06 -0.24
CA LYS A 39 -0.08 -0.37 -1.47
C LYS A 39 -1.23 0.32 -2.18
N GLN A 40 -2.49 0.00 -1.85
CA GLN A 40 -3.66 0.68 -2.41
C GLN A 40 -3.96 2.01 -1.71
N ILE A 41 -3.34 2.29 -0.56
CA ILE A 41 -3.41 3.59 0.09
C ILE A 41 -2.52 4.56 -0.70
N PRO A 42 -3.05 5.65 -1.28
CA PRO A 42 -2.22 6.65 -1.94
C PRO A 42 -1.14 7.19 -1.02
N GLN A 43 0.06 7.37 -1.56
CA GLN A 43 1.16 8.04 -0.87
C GLN A 43 1.77 9.11 -1.79
N LYS A 44 2.05 10.28 -1.20
CA LYS A 44 2.62 11.40 -1.92
C LYS A 44 3.97 11.06 -2.52
N VAL A 45 4.14 11.36 -3.80
CA VAL A 45 5.42 11.20 -4.50
C VAL A 45 6.48 12.12 -3.89
N LEU A 46 7.73 11.68 -3.95
CA LEU A 46 8.90 12.45 -3.53
C LEU A 46 9.46 13.21 -4.74
N GLU A 47 10.06 14.38 -4.49
CA GLU A 47 10.88 15.12 -5.46
C GLU A 47 10.24 15.19 -6.86
N LEU A 48 9.23 16.06 -7.01
CA LEU A 48 8.62 16.32 -8.31
C LEU A 48 9.65 16.92 -9.28
N HIS A 49 9.80 16.30 -10.45
CA HIS A 49 10.70 16.72 -11.51
C HIS A 49 9.98 16.70 -12.85
N GLY A 50 9.69 17.88 -13.41
CA GLY A 50 9.09 17.98 -14.74
C GLY A 50 7.81 17.18 -14.86
N ASP A 51 7.88 16.06 -15.58
CA ASP A 51 6.79 15.13 -15.91
C ASP A 51 6.69 13.93 -14.95
N GLY A 52 7.34 13.98 -13.80
CA GLY A 52 7.39 12.84 -12.89
C GLY A 52 7.87 13.14 -11.48
N GLY A 53 8.14 12.05 -10.76
CA GLY A 53 8.55 12.07 -9.36
C GLY A 53 8.92 10.68 -8.88
N PHE A 54 9.49 10.59 -7.68
CA PHE A 54 9.99 9.35 -7.12
C PHE A 54 8.95 8.66 -6.24
N CYS A 55 8.81 7.34 -6.42
CA CYS A 55 7.95 6.53 -5.56
C CYS A 55 8.47 6.58 -4.11
N PRO A 56 7.61 6.90 -3.11
CA PRO A 56 8.02 7.04 -1.71
C PRO A 56 8.44 5.72 -1.04
N VAL A 57 8.16 4.58 -1.67
CA VAL A 57 8.45 3.25 -1.11
C VAL A 57 9.74 2.65 -1.68
N CYS A 58 9.95 2.77 -2.99
CA CYS A 58 11.08 2.10 -3.65
C CYS A 58 12.01 3.05 -4.42
N HIS A 59 11.77 4.37 -4.34
CA HIS A 59 12.57 5.42 -4.96
C HIS A 59 12.79 5.27 -6.47
N MET A 60 11.86 4.59 -7.15
CA MET A 60 11.86 4.55 -8.61
C MET A 60 11.20 5.82 -9.15
N HIS A 61 11.82 6.45 -10.14
CA HIS A 61 11.19 7.51 -10.90
C HIS A 61 9.97 6.98 -11.66
N ASN A 62 8.84 7.67 -11.54
CA ASN A 62 7.61 7.40 -12.27
C ASN A 62 7.17 8.69 -12.97
N LEU A 63 6.53 8.53 -14.13
CA LEU A 63 5.84 9.64 -14.79
C LEU A 63 4.51 9.92 -14.09
N ASP A 64 4.11 11.19 -14.08
CA ASP A 64 2.89 11.69 -13.42
C ASP A 64 1.58 11.10 -13.98
N VAL A 65 1.63 10.55 -15.19
CA VAL A 65 0.53 9.80 -15.83
C VAL A 65 0.24 8.46 -15.15
N PHE A 66 1.16 7.92 -14.34
CA PHE A 66 0.96 6.63 -13.68
C PHE A 66 0.29 6.79 -12.31
N LYS A 67 -0.83 6.06 -12.12
CA LYS A 67 -1.54 5.99 -10.83
C LYS A 67 -0.82 5.12 -9.79
N TYR A 68 0.06 4.24 -10.24
CA TYR A 68 0.79 3.29 -9.41
C TYR A 68 2.25 3.25 -9.84
N CYS A 69 3.16 3.04 -8.88
CA CYS A 69 4.57 2.81 -9.16
C CYS A 69 4.74 1.56 -10.02
N THR A 70 5.38 1.72 -11.18
CA THR A 70 5.56 0.65 -12.17
C THR A 70 6.46 -0.49 -11.68
N ARG A 71 7.29 -0.26 -10.64
CA ARG A 71 8.14 -1.30 -10.03
C ARG A 71 7.50 -2.00 -8.84
N CYS A 72 6.94 -1.24 -7.88
CA CYS A 72 6.52 -1.81 -6.60
C CYS A 72 5.00 -1.86 -6.44
N GLY A 73 4.22 -1.23 -7.31
CA GLY A 73 2.75 -1.22 -7.27
C GLY A 73 2.15 -0.31 -6.19
N GLN A 74 2.95 0.55 -5.54
CA GLN A 74 2.45 1.58 -4.61
C GLN A 74 1.56 2.58 -5.35
N LYS A 75 0.34 2.82 -4.90
CA LYS A 75 -0.53 3.89 -5.41
C LYS A 75 0.09 5.25 -5.13
N LEU A 76 0.22 6.07 -6.17
CA LEU A 76 0.88 7.36 -6.12
C LEU A 76 -0.14 8.49 -6.00
N GLU A 77 0.18 9.47 -5.18
CA GLU A 77 -0.56 10.73 -5.02
C GLU A 77 0.35 11.85 -5.52
N TRP A 78 -0.10 12.54 -6.58
CA TRP A 78 0.67 13.57 -7.28
C TRP A 78 0.37 14.99 -6.79
N GLU A 79 -0.76 15.19 -6.09
CA GLU A 79 -1.22 16.47 -5.51
C GLU A 79 -1.23 16.40 -3.97
#